data_AF-A0A915UG02-F1
#
_entry.id   AF-A0A915UG02-F1
#
_cell.length_a   1.000
_cell.length_b   1.000
_cell.length_c   1.000
_cell.angle_alpha   90.00
_cell.angle_beta   90.00
_cell.angle_gamma   90.00
#
_symmetry.space_group_name_H-M   'P 1'
#
loop_
_entity.id
_entity.type
_entity.pdbx_description
1 polymer ?
#
loop_
_entity_poly.entity_id
_entity_poly.type
_entity_poly.pdbx_seq_one_letter_code
_entity_poly.pdbx_strand_id
1 'polypeptide(L)' 'MDDMVEPQGARDVLPILRCRQLLGDEATDLTDAEVEELRRHAHVLAHALLEVFLHRRAQGRVNRCARPQTP' A
#
# COMPACT_ATOMS: atom_id res chain seq x y z
N MET A 1 7.01 -33.82 -14.82
CA MET A 1 5.98 -32.79 -15.09
C MET A 1 6.12 -31.82 -13.96
N ASP A 2 6.87 -30.76 -14.25
CA ASP A 2 7.38 -29.80 -13.31
C ASP A 2 6.27 -29.06 -12.59
N ASP A 3 6.51 -28.91 -11.29
CA ASP A 3 5.75 -28.19 -10.29
C ASP A 3 5.25 -26.85 -10.84
N MET A 4 3.94 -26.77 -11.06
CA MET A 4 3.27 -25.56 -11.51
C MET A 4 3.16 -24.62 -10.32
N VAL A 5 4.26 -23.90 -10.02
CA VAL A 5 4.27 -22.82 -9.04
C VAL A 5 3.29 -21.76 -9.54
N GLU A 6 2.06 -21.78 -9.03
CA GLU A 6 1.18 -20.63 -9.09
C GLU A 6 1.95 -19.44 -8.52
N PRO A 7 2.10 -18.34 -9.28
CA PRO A 7 2.83 -17.20 -8.80
C PRO A 7 2.09 -16.68 -7.56
N GLN A 8 2.74 -16.79 -6.41
CA GLN A 8 2.23 -16.38 -5.10
C GLN A 8 2.00 -14.86 -4.98
N GLY A 9 1.97 -14.12 -6.10
CA GLY A 9 1.51 -12.75 -6.23
C GLY A 9 -0.02 -12.60 -6.22
N ALA A 10 -0.79 -13.70 -6.16
CA ALA A 10 -2.25 -13.65 -6.05
C ALA A 10 -2.78 -13.42 -4.62
N ARG A 11 -1.92 -13.10 -3.65
CA ARG A 11 -2.37 -12.68 -2.31
C ARG A 11 -2.74 -11.19 -2.35
N ASP A 12 -4.03 -10.94 -2.58
CA ASP A 12 -4.71 -9.64 -2.41
C ASP A 12 -4.40 -8.56 -3.45
N VAL A 13 -4.17 -8.97 -4.71
CA VAL A 13 -4.12 -8.01 -5.81
C VAL A 13 -5.55 -7.55 -6.12
N LEU A 14 -5.86 -6.29 -5.81
CA LEU A 14 -7.16 -5.70 -6.07
C LEU A 14 -7.49 -5.83 -7.57
N PRO A 15 -8.60 -6.48 -7.96
CA PRO A 15 -8.92 -6.66 -9.37
C PRO A 15 -9.17 -5.31 -10.04
N ILE A 16 -8.82 -5.17 -11.33
CA ILE A 16 -8.96 -3.92 -12.11
C ILE A 16 -10.40 -3.38 -12.02
N LEU A 17 -11.40 -4.27 -12.07
CA LEU A 17 -12.80 -3.90 -11.90
C LEU A 17 -13.07 -3.20 -10.56
N ARG A 18 -12.41 -3.63 -9.49
CA ARG A 18 -12.53 -2.99 -8.17
C ARG A 18 -11.74 -1.69 -8.11
N CYS A 19 -10.59 -1.58 -8.78
CA CYS A 19 -9.88 -0.31 -8.94
C CYS A 19 -10.77 0.73 -9.63
N ARG A 20 -11.43 0.36 -10.73
CA ARG A 20 -12.38 1.25 -11.43
C ARG A 20 -13.53 1.70 -10.53
N GLN A 21 -14.10 0.79 -9.74
CA GLN A 21 -15.16 1.15 -8.78
C GLN A 21 -14.68 2.13 -7.70
N LEU A 22 -13.42 2.04 -7.26
CA LEU A 22 -12.85 2.96 -6.27
C LEU A 22 -12.52 4.33 -6.85
N LEU A 23 -12.10 4.37 -8.11
CA LEU A 23 -11.78 5.59 -8.84
C LEU A 23 -13.04 6.33 -9.31
N GLY A 24 -14.14 5.60 -9.55
CA GLY A 24 -15.42 6.18 -9.95
C GLY A 24 -15.32 6.88 -11.31
N ASP A 25 -15.90 8.08 -11.40
CA ASP A 25 -15.94 8.87 -12.63
C ASP A 25 -14.55 9.15 -13.21
N GLU A 26 -13.52 9.29 -12.37
CA GLU A 26 -12.13 9.54 -12.80
C GLU A 26 -11.52 8.37 -13.59
N ALA A 27 -12.09 7.16 -13.47
CA ALA A 27 -11.65 5.99 -14.25
C ALA A 27 -12.47 5.74 -15.52
N THR A 28 -13.48 6.57 -15.80
CA THR A 28 -14.35 6.41 -16.99
C THR A 28 -13.54 6.57 -18.28
N ASP A 29 -12.59 7.50 -18.28
CA ASP A 29 -11.72 7.79 -19.43
C ASP A 29 -10.44 6.93 -19.45
N LEU A 30 -10.23 6.08 -18.43
CA LEU A 30 -9.02 5.29 -18.28
C LEU A 30 -9.16 3.88 -18.87
N THR A 31 -8.20 3.52 -19.71
CA THR A 31 -8.05 2.14 -20.21
C THR A 31 -7.66 1.19 -19.08
N ASP A 32 -7.90 -0.11 -19.27
CA ASP A 32 -7.52 -1.12 -18.28
C ASP A 32 -6.01 -1.13 -18.01
N ALA A 33 -5.19 -0.75 -18.99
CA ALA A 33 -3.74 -0.61 -18.84
C ALA A 33 -3.34 0.58 -17.95
N GLU A 34 -4.03 1.72 -18.08
CA GLU A 34 -3.80 2.90 -17.23
C GLU A 34 -4.28 2.65 -15.80
N VAL A 35 -5.41 1.97 -15.63
CA VAL A 35 -5.89 1.55 -14.31
C VAL A 35 -4.91 0.56 -13.66
N GLU A 36 -4.34 -0.36 -14.43
CA GLU A 36 -3.31 -1.28 -13.96
C GLU A 36 -2.03 -0.55 -13.53
N GLU A 37 -1.60 0.44 -14.31
CA GLU A 37 -0.45 1.28 -13.96
C GLU A 37 -0.69 2.06 -12.66
N LEU A 38 -1.87 2.69 -12.53
CA LEU A 38 -2.26 3.40 -11.32
C LEU A 38 -2.33 2.48 -10.11
N ARG A 39 -2.83 1.24 -10.28
CA ARG A 39 -2.84 0.21 -9.23
C ARG A 39 -1.42 -0.09 -8.74
N ARG A 40 -0.47 -0.29 -9.65
CA ARG A 40 0.94 -0.56 -9.28
C ARG A 40 1.56 0.63 -8.53
N HIS A 41 1.32 1.85 -9.01
CA HIS A 41 1.81 3.05 -8.34
C HIS A 41 1.21 3.20 -6.93
N ALA A 42 -0.10 3.00 -6.78
CA ALA A 42 -0.78 3.04 -5.49
C ALA A 42 -0.21 2.01 -4.51
N HIS A 43 0.13 0.80 -4.98
CA HIS A 43 0.74 -0.23 -4.14
C HIS A 43 2.11 0.20 -3.59
N VAL A 44 2.97 0.76 -4.45
CA VAL A 44 4.29 1.28 -4.03
C VAL A 44 4.14 2.43 -3.03
N LEU A 45 3.24 3.38 -3.33
CA LEU A 45 2.98 4.53 -2.45
C LEU A 45 2.41 4.09 -1.09
N ALA A 46 1.51 3.10 -1.07
CA ALA A 46 0.98 2.54 0.17
C ALA A 46 2.10 1.95 1.03
N HIS A 47 3.05 1.23 0.43
CA HIS A 47 4.20 0.69 1.15
C HIS A 47 5.07 1.81 1.73
N ALA A 48 5.42 2.81 0.93
CA ALA A 48 6.22 3.95 1.39
C ALA A 48 5.53 4.72 2.54
N LEU A 49 4.21 4.94 2.43
CA LEU A 49 3.43 5.59 3.48
C LEU A 49 3.38 4.77 4.77
N LEU A 50 3.29 3.44 4.66
CA LEU A 50 3.36 2.54 5.82
C LEU A 50 4.72 2.63 6.50
N GLU A 51 5.83 2.63 5.75
CA GLU A 51 7.17 2.79 6.31
C GLU A 51 7.31 4.13 7.05
N VAL A 52 6.87 5.24 6.45
CA VAL A 52 6.88 6.56 7.09
C VAL A 52 6.04 6.58 8.36
N PHE A 53 4.84 5.98 8.32
CA PHE A 53 3.97 5.90 9.49
C PHE A 53 4.60 5.08 10.61
N LEU A 54 5.16 3.92 10.30
CA LEU A 54 5.84 3.04 11.26
C LEU A 54 7.08 3.72 11.85
N HIS A 55 7.86 4.43 11.03
CA HIS A 55 9.02 5.19 11.48
C HIS A 55 8.62 6.31 12.46
N ARG A 56 7.59 7.10 12.13
CA ARG A 56 7.04 8.13 13.04
C ARG A 56 6.48 7.53 14.33
N ARG A 57 5.78 6.40 14.23
CA ARG A 57 5.25 5.68 15.40
C ARG A 57 6.37 5.16 16.30
N ALA A 58 7.48 4.69 15.75
CA ALA A 58 8.65 4.28 16.51
C ALA A 58 9.29 5.48 17.22
N GLN A 59 9.47 6.62 16.54
CA GLN A 59 10.00 7.85 17.14
C GLN A 59 9.10 8.42 18.24
N GLY A 60 7.77 8.42 18.04
CA GLY A 60 6.80 8.82 19.06
C GLY A 60 6.66 7.84 20.25
N ARG A 61 7.25 6.65 20.16
CA ARG A 61 7.42 5.74 21.30
C ARG A 61 8.70 6.04 22.08
N VAL A 62 9.79 6.43 21.40
CA VAL A 62 11.05 6.84 22.06
C VAL A 62 10.85 8.11 22.90
N ASN A 63 10.05 9.07 22.42
CA ASN A 63 9.76 10.31 23.17
C ASN A 63 8.87 10.12 24.41
N ARG A 64 8.22 8.96 24.59
CA ARG A 64 7.39 8.71 25.79
C ARG A 64 8.19 8.18 26.98
N CYS A 65 9.47 7.87 26.80
CA CYS A 65 10.37 7.45 27.89
C CYS A 65 11.21 8.60 28.47
N ALA A 66 11.11 9.82 27.93
CA ALA A 66 11.84 10.99 28.42
C ALA A 66 10.98 11.80 29.39
N ARG A 67 10.67 11.23 30.57
CA ARG A 67 10.28 12.04 31.73
C ARG A 67 11.42 11.97 32.74
N PRO A 68 12.36 12.95 32.76
CA PRO A 68 13.25 13.07 33.91
C PRO A 68 12.39 13.47 35.10
N GLN A 69 12.22 12.52 36.02
CA GLN A 69 11.61 12.78 37.32
C GLN A 69 12.76 13.20 38.24
N THR A 70 12.82 14.49 38.54
CA THR A 70 13.61 15.10 39.62
C THR A 70 12.81 16.29 40.17
N PRO A 71 13.07 16.75 41.40
CA PRO A 71 14.18 16.42 42.31
C PRO A 71 13.86 15.37 43.37
#